data_AF-A0A1Y5I9L8-F1
#
_entry.id   AF-A0A1Y5I9L8-F1
#
_cell.length_a   1.000
_cell.length_b   1.000
_cell.length_c   1.000
_cell.angle_alpha   90.00
_cell.angle_beta   90.00
_cell.angle_gamma   90.00
#
_symmetry.space_group_name_H-M   'P 1'
#
loop_
_entity.id
_entity.type
_entity.pdbx_description
1 polymer ?
#
loop_
_entity_poly.entity_id
_entity_poly.type
_entity_poly.pdbx_seq_one_letter_code
_entity_poly.pdbx_strand_id
1 'polypeptide(L)'
;MRPVLAPRARGSAETSRASALNRAREASERQRLAYQRFREQTGIRSSGSSMTIASERGERRSGVAARASRGDGDGNLFVESFFDLANVVSGGGAGETHTRLAERIGEDVYVQVNAWRLYTRDMKFHDGLAKVFSVKIASNGNKYDDALVEEVLTTVRVPLGGGKSDVPLVDLCPSTSVNALKNILRDYVDDRL
;
A
#
# COMPACT_ATOMS: atom_id res chain seq x y z
N MET A 1 -64.27 -7.17 -29.09
CA MET A 1 -62.96 -6.55 -29.44
C MET A 1 -62.00 -6.77 -28.27
N ARG A 2 -60.90 -7.50 -28.47
CA ARG A 2 -59.81 -7.66 -27.49
C ARG A 2 -58.58 -6.91 -28.01
N PRO A 3 -57.85 -6.13 -27.18
CA PRO A 3 -56.66 -5.44 -27.65
C PRO A 3 -55.47 -6.41 -27.77
N VAL A 4 -54.74 -6.31 -28.89
CA VAL A 4 -53.48 -7.03 -29.13
C VAL A 4 -52.36 -6.32 -28.36
N LEU A 5 -51.71 -7.05 -27.45
CA LEU A 5 -50.58 -6.56 -26.66
C LEU A 5 -49.32 -6.46 -27.54
N ALA A 6 -48.67 -5.29 -27.58
CA ALA A 6 -47.41 -5.10 -28.27
C ALA A 6 -46.24 -5.83 -27.56
N PRO A 7 -45.26 -6.39 -28.30
CA PRO A 7 -44.13 -7.09 -27.69
C PRO A 7 -43.18 -6.13 -26.98
N ARG A 8 -42.94 -6.39 -25.69
CA ARG A 8 -42.07 -5.60 -24.80
C ARG A 8 -40.60 -5.82 -25.18
N ALA A 9 -39.88 -4.72 -25.46
CA ALA A 9 -38.48 -4.71 -25.89
C ALA A 9 -37.54 -5.40 -24.87
N ARG A 10 -37.07 -6.61 -25.21
CA ARG A 10 -36.11 -7.41 -24.44
C ARG A 10 -34.63 -7.18 -24.82
N GLY A 11 -34.34 -6.32 -25.80
CA GLY A 11 -33.02 -6.26 -26.45
C GLY A 11 -31.94 -5.37 -25.80
N SER A 12 -32.27 -4.37 -24.97
CA SER A 12 -31.25 -3.41 -24.51
C SER A 12 -30.36 -3.97 -23.39
N ALA A 13 -30.92 -4.74 -22.47
CA ALA A 13 -30.17 -5.29 -21.32
C ALA A 13 -29.15 -6.37 -21.74
N GLU A 14 -29.50 -7.21 -22.73
CA GLU A 14 -28.59 -8.24 -23.26
C GLU A 14 -27.41 -7.63 -24.03
N THR A 15 -27.67 -6.57 -24.79
CA THR A 15 -26.64 -5.83 -25.54
C THR A 15 -25.63 -5.14 -24.62
N SER A 16 -26.08 -4.56 -23.50
CA SER A 16 -25.20 -3.96 -22.49
C SER A 16 -24.34 -5.00 -21.75
N ARG A 17 -24.89 -6.18 -21.45
CA ARG A 17 -24.15 -7.27 -20.79
C ARG A 17 -23.09 -7.88 -21.71
N ALA A 18 -23.40 -8.06 -23.00
CA ALA A 18 -22.45 -8.51 -24.00
C ALA A 18 -21.27 -7.54 -24.17
N SER A 19 -21.56 -6.22 -24.22
CA SER A 19 -20.54 -5.17 -24.31
C SER A 19 -19.64 -5.08 -23.07
N ALA A 20 -20.14 -5.40 -21.89
CA ALA A 20 -19.34 -5.45 -20.66
C ALA A 20 -18.37 -6.65 -20.66
N LEU A 21 -18.83 -7.81 -21.15
CA LEU A 21 -18.00 -9.03 -21.24
C LEU A 21 -16.88 -8.89 -22.28
N ASN A 22 -17.15 -8.27 -23.42
CA ASN A 22 -16.12 -8.01 -24.43
C ASN A 22 -15.03 -7.06 -23.91
N ARG A 23 -15.40 -5.98 -23.20
CA ARG A 23 -14.43 -5.08 -22.56
C ARG A 23 -13.58 -5.78 -21.50
N ALA A 24 -14.15 -6.70 -20.73
CA ALA A 24 -13.40 -7.50 -19.75
C ALA A 24 -12.40 -8.44 -20.43
N ARG A 25 -12.78 -9.07 -21.55
CA ARG A 25 -11.89 -9.90 -22.36
C ARG A 25 -10.74 -9.09 -22.95
N GLU A 26 -11.04 -7.95 -23.58
CA GLU A 26 -10.03 -7.04 -24.12
C GLU A 26 -9.06 -6.53 -23.04
N ALA A 27 -9.55 -6.21 -21.84
CA ALA A 27 -8.70 -5.81 -20.72
C ALA A 27 -7.73 -6.93 -20.31
N SER A 28 -8.22 -8.18 -20.25
CA SER A 28 -7.38 -9.34 -19.92
C SER A 28 -6.34 -9.65 -21.00
N GLU A 29 -6.68 -9.47 -22.28
CA GLU A 29 -5.75 -9.64 -23.38
C GLU A 29 -4.67 -8.55 -23.40
N ARG A 30 -5.04 -7.31 -23.09
CA ARG A 30 -4.07 -6.19 -22.96
C ARG A 30 -3.06 -6.46 -21.84
N GLN A 31 -3.51 -6.98 -20.70
CA GLN A 31 -2.63 -7.38 -19.60
C GLN A 31 -1.68 -8.51 -20.04
N ARG A 32 -2.19 -9.51 -20.78
CA ARG A 32 -1.38 -10.64 -21.26
C ARG A 32 -0.33 -10.23 -22.29
N LEU A 33 -0.69 -9.35 -23.22
CA LEU A 33 0.23 -8.80 -24.23
C LEU A 33 1.27 -7.86 -23.60
N ALA A 34 0.88 -7.04 -22.61
CA ALA A 34 1.82 -6.20 -21.87
C ALA A 34 2.86 -7.07 -21.12
N TYR A 35 2.43 -8.17 -20.51
CA TYR A 35 3.33 -9.12 -19.85
C TYR A 35 4.28 -9.84 -20.83
N GLN A 36 3.78 -10.26 -21.99
CA GLN A 36 4.61 -10.87 -23.03
C GLN A 36 5.68 -9.90 -23.55
N ARG A 37 5.28 -8.65 -23.87
CA ARG A 37 6.21 -7.61 -24.30
C ARG A 37 7.26 -7.26 -23.26
N PHE A 38 6.87 -7.20 -21.99
CA PHE A 38 7.82 -6.98 -20.89
C PHE A 38 8.87 -8.09 -20.80
N ARG A 39 8.46 -9.36 -20.94
CA ARG A 39 9.38 -10.51 -20.96
C ARG A 39 10.35 -10.48 -22.14
N GLU A 40 9.88 -10.05 -23.31
CA GLU A 40 10.72 -9.91 -24.51
C GLU A 40 11.73 -8.76 -24.36
N GLN A 41 11.31 -7.63 -23.77
CA GLN A 41 12.17 -6.45 -23.60
C GLN A 41 13.23 -6.60 -22.49
N THR A 42 12.94 -7.33 -21.42
CA THR A 42 13.88 -7.49 -20.29
C THR A 42 14.91 -8.59 -20.47
N GLY A 43 14.89 -9.35 -21.58
CA GLY A 43 15.95 -10.28 -21.94
C GLY A 43 16.24 -11.39 -20.92
N ILE A 44 15.33 -11.67 -19.97
CA ILE A 44 15.48 -12.72 -18.95
C ILE A 44 15.29 -14.08 -19.62
N ARG A 45 16.37 -14.59 -20.24
CA ARG A 45 16.53 -16.00 -20.55
C ARG A 45 16.88 -16.69 -19.24
N SER A 46 16.04 -17.63 -18.82
CA SER A 46 16.34 -18.49 -17.67
C SER A 46 17.56 -19.35 -18.00
N SER A 47 18.72 -18.97 -17.48
CA SER A 47 19.82 -19.89 -17.25
C SER A 47 20.34 -19.60 -15.86
N GLY A 48 20.18 -20.57 -14.95
CA GLY A 48 20.56 -20.42 -13.56
C GLY A 48 22.05 -20.14 -13.44
N SER A 49 22.41 -19.11 -12.68
CA SER A 49 23.75 -18.99 -12.09
C SER A 49 23.74 -17.99 -10.94
N SER A 50 24.33 -18.46 -9.85
CA SER A 50 24.64 -17.81 -8.58
C SER A 50 25.35 -16.47 -8.76
N MET A 51 25.04 -15.49 -7.92
CA MET A 51 25.76 -14.21 -7.89
C MET A 51 26.33 -13.97 -6.49
N THR A 52 27.62 -14.27 -6.35
CA THR A 52 28.50 -13.81 -5.26
C THR A 52 28.68 -12.30 -5.35
N ILE A 53 28.43 -11.60 -4.23
CA ILE A 53 28.62 -10.15 -4.10
C ILE A 53 30.08 -9.87 -3.73
N ALA A 54 30.79 -9.16 -4.60
CA ALA A 54 32.11 -8.60 -4.32
C ALA A 54 31.96 -7.25 -3.57
N SER A 55 32.68 -7.14 -2.46
CA SER A 55 32.73 -5.95 -1.59
C SER A 55 33.82 -5.00 -2.08
N GLU A 56 33.45 -3.81 -2.55
CA GLU A 56 34.40 -2.71 -2.75
C GLU A 56 34.31 -1.70 -1.60
N ARG A 57 35.47 -1.51 -0.98
CA ARG A 57 35.75 -0.62 0.15
C ARG A 57 36.13 0.76 -0.40
N GLY A 58 35.29 1.76 -0.15
CA GLY A 58 35.56 3.16 -0.45
C GLY A 58 35.23 4.05 0.74
N GLU A 59 36.25 4.62 1.37
CA GLU A 59 36.12 5.55 2.50
C GLU A 59 35.73 6.98 2.05
N ARG A 60 35.11 7.70 3.01
CA ARG A 60 35.00 9.16 3.20
C ARG A 60 33.72 9.84 2.68
N ARG A 61 32.88 10.27 3.62
CA ARG A 61 32.85 11.66 4.14
C ARG A 61 31.82 11.80 5.27
N SER A 62 32.20 12.59 6.27
CA SER A 62 31.41 12.97 7.43
C SER A 62 30.16 13.76 7.03
N GLY A 63 29.02 13.09 7.08
CA GLY A 63 27.69 13.65 7.30
C GLY A 63 27.02 12.74 8.31
N VAL A 64 26.21 13.29 9.21
CA VAL A 64 25.56 12.59 10.33
C VAL A 64 25.08 11.21 9.86
N ALA A 65 25.80 10.16 10.27
CA ALA A 65 25.46 8.80 9.92
C ALA A 65 24.15 8.48 10.62
N ALA A 66 23.07 8.31 9.83
CA ALA A 66 21.95 7.50 10.25
C ALA A 66 22.56 6.21 10.83
N ARG A 67 22.40 6.03 12.13
CA ARG A 67 22.93 4.87 12.84
C ARG A 67 22.07 3.70 12.38
N ALA A 68 22.39 3.14 11.22
CA ALA A 68 21.81 1.89 10.75
C ALA A 68 22.16 0.85 11.81
N SER A 69 21.24 0.64 12.74
CA SER A 69 21.30 -0.48 13.65
C SER A 69 21.46 -1.72 12.77
N ARG A 70 22.43 -2.58 13.10
CA ARG A 70 22.55 -3.91 12.50
C ARG A 70 21.27 -4.66 12.83
N GLY A 71 20.26 -4.51 11.98
CA GLY A 71 19.02 -5.27 12.01
C GLY A 71 19.28 -6.63 11.38
N ASP A 72 18.80 -7.66 12.06
CA ASP A 72 18.73 -9.03 11.61
C ASP A 72 18.13 -9.12 10.20
N GLY A 73 18.63 -10.04 9.37
CA GLY A 73 18.54 -10.01 7.90
C GLY A 73 17.17 -10.27 7.27
N ASP A 74 16.09 -9.74 7.86
CA ASP A 74 14.72 -10.12 7.57
C ASP A 74 13.80 -8.89 7.46
N GLY A 75 13.98 -8.02 6.46
CA GLY A 75 13.02 -6.94 6.25
C GLY A 75 13.45 -5.80 5.35
N ASN A 76 12.44 -5.19 4.74
CA ASN A 76 12.51 -4.17 3.70
C ASN A 76 13.18 -2.86 4.20
N LEU A 77 14.51 -2.76 4.08
CA LEU A 77 15.35 -1.63 4.54
C LEU A 77 14.81 -0.23 4.19
N PHE A 78 14.12 -0.12 3.06
CA PHE A 78 13.48 1.13 2.62
C PHE A 78 12.37 1.60 3.56
N VAL A 79 11.51 0.68 4.01
CA VAL A 79 10.31 1.00 4.79
C VAL A 79 10.71 1.42 6.20
N GLU A 80 11.63 0.70 6.82
CA GLU A 80 12.15 1.03 8.16
C GLU A 80 12.89 2.37 8.15
N SER A 81 13.70 2.63 7.13
CA SER A 81 14.39 3.92 6.94
C SER A 81 13.41 5.08 6.75
N PHE A 82 12.35 4.90 5.97
CA PHE A 82 11.33 5.94 5.78
C PHE A 82 10.63 6.31 7.10
N PHE A 83 10.23 5.33 7.91
CA PHE A 83 9.57 5.60 9.18
C PHE A 83 10.52 6.17 10.24
N ASP A 84 11.80 5.79 10.23
CA ASP A 84 12.82 6.39 11.11
C ASP A 84 13.09 7.85 10.75
N LEU A 85 13.19 8.17 9.46
CA LEU A 85 13.31 9.54 8.97
C LEU A 85 12.10 10.41 9.34
N ALA A 86 10.88 9.87 9.14
CA ALA A 86 9.66 10.58 9.52
C ALA A 86 9.67 10.94 11.01
N ASN A 87 10.12 10.02 11.86
CA ASN A 87 10.22 10.25 13.31
C ASN A 87 11.23 11.36 13.67
N VAL A 88 12.40 11.37 13.01
CA VAL A 88 13.43 12.39 13.24
C VAL A 88 12.97 13.77 12.79
N VAL A 89 12.34 13.86 11.62
CA VAL A 89 11.85 15.14 11.05
C VAL A 89 10.67 15.70 11.85
N SER A 90 9.83 14.83 12.42
CA SER A 90 8.70 15.23 13.26
C SER A 90 9.08 15.58 14.71
N GLY A 91 10.37 15.61 15.07
CA GLY A 91 10.82 16.08 16.38
C GLY A 91 10.86 15.03 17.49
N GLY A 92 10.89 13.73 17.15
CA GLY A 92 11.36 12.61 17.98
C GLY A 92 11.01 12.67 19.48
N GLY A 93 9.73 12.53 19.81
CA GLY A 93 9.26 12.32 21.19
C GLY A 93 9.29 10.83 21.57
N ALA A 94 9.83 10.54 22.76
CA ALA A 94 9.97 9.19 23.30
C ALA A 94 8.63 8.44 23.37
N GLY A 95 8.68 7.16 23.01
CA GLY A 95 7.53 6.31 22.79
C GLY A 95 6.77 5.93 24.04
N GLU A 96 5.46 5.95 23.91
CA GLU A 96 4.53 5.10 24.64
C GLU A 96 3.52 4.47 23.66
N THR A 97 2.79 3.48 24.18
CA THR A 97 2.35 2.23 23.55
C THR A 97 1.28 2.36 22.47
N HIS A 98 1.67 2.69 21.23
CA HIS A 98 0.81 2.52 20.04
C HIS A 98 0.67 1.05 19.61
N THR A 99 1.01 0.09 20.47
CA THR A 99 0.95 -1.35 20.18
C THR A 99 -0.47 -1.79 19.82
N ARG A 100 -1.50 -1.36 20.57
CA ARG A 100 -2.89 -1.69 20.25
C ARG A 100 -3.36 -1.08 18.94
N LEU A 101 -2.95 0.17 18.66
CA LEU A 101 -3.22 0.83 17.39
C LEU A 101 -2.55 0.07 16.22
N ALA A 102 -1.29 -0.33 16.39
CA ALA A 102 -0.55 -1.10 15.39
C ALA A 102 -1.18 -2.48 15.15
N GLU A 103 -1.60 -3.19 16.20
CA GLU A 103 -2.29 -4.48 16.10
C GLU A 103 -3.54 -4.37 15.22
N ARG A 104 -4.38 -3.37 15.50
CA ARG A 104 -5.66 -3.13 14.81
C ARG A 104 -5.46 -2.67 13.36
N ILE A 105 -4.54 -1.73 13.12
CA ILE A 105 -4.15 -1.35 11.76
C ILE A 105 -3.66 -2.58 11.00
N GLY A 106 -2.82 -3.40 11.64
CA GLY A 106 -2.26 -4.61 11.07
C GLY A 106 -3.30 -5.64 10.62
N GLU A 107 -4.40 -5.80 11.37
CA GLU A 107 -5.43 -6.81 11.13
C GLU A 107 -6.48 -6.39 10.11
N ASP A 108 -6.89 -5.13 10.12
CA ASP A 108 -8.05 -4.68 9.34
C ASP A 108 -7.67 -3.86 8.10
N VAL A 109 -6.47 -3.26 8.09
CA VAL A 109 -5.99 -2.44 6.97
C VAL A 109 -5.16 -3.31 6.04
N TYR A 110 -5.54 -3.31 4.78
CA TYR A 110 -4.88 -4.05 3.71
C TYR A 110 -4.69 -3.20 2.45
N VAL A 111 -3.68 -3.55 1.67
CA VAL A 111 -3.52 -3.09 0.30
C VAL A 111 -4.09 -4.14 -0.66
N GLN A 112 -4.57 -3.68 -1.82
CA GLN A 112 -5.09 -4.56 -2.85
C GLN A 112 -4.32 -4.38 -4.15
N VAL A 113 -3.71 -5.48 -4.61
CA VAL A 113 -3.03 -5.53 -5.91
C VAL A 113 -3.68 -6.64 -6.72
N ASN A 114 -4.41 -6.25 -7.77
CA ASN A 114 -5.23 -7.18 -8.56
C ASN A 114 -6.21 -7.97 -7.66
N ALA A 115 -6.10 -9.31 -7.63
CA ALA A 115 -6.95 -10.18 -6.81
C ALA A 115 -6.37 -10.44 -5.41
N TRP A 116 -5.21 -9.87 -5.08
CA TRP A 116 -4.49 -10.18 -3.85
C TRP A 116 -4.75 -9.09 -2.82
N ARG A 117 -5.03 -9.51 -1.58
CA ARG A 117 -5.10 -8.66 -0.41
C ARG A 117 -3.90 -8.97 0.46
N LEU A 118 -3.15 -7.94 0.82
CA LEU A 118 -2.01 -8.08 1.70
C LEU A 118 -2.22 -7.14 2.89
N TYR A 119 -2.25 -7.69 4.09
CA TYR A 119 -2.51 -6.91 5.29
C TYR A 119 -1.26 -6.12 5.67
N THR A 120 -1.45 -4.95 6.28
CA THR A 120 -0.32 -4.10 6.70
C THR A 120 0.55 -4.79 7.76
N ARG A 121 0.02 -5.79 8.48
CA ARG A 121 0.78 -6.73 9.31
C ARG A 121 1.79 -7.51 8.50
N ASP A 122 1.36 -8.18 7.43
CA ASP A 122 2.21 -9.00 6.56
C ASP A 122 3.28 -8.17 5.86
N MET A 123 2.97 -6.89 5.58
CA MET A 123 3.92 -5.95 4.96
C MET A 123 4.91 -5.34 5.96
N LYS A 124 4.72 -5.53 7.27
CA LYS A 124 5.45 -4.82 8.34
C LYS A 124 5.27 -3.28 8.30
N PHE A 125 4.14 -2.79 7.79
CA PHE A 125 3.83 -1.35 7.75
C PHE A 125 3.06 -0.85 8.99
N HIS A 126 2.34 -1.74 9.66
CA HIS A 126 1.42 -1.41 10.76
C HIS A 126 2.06 -0.61 11.90
N ASP A 127 3.25 -1.01 12.39
CA ASP A 127 3.96 -0.30 13.45
C ASP A 127 4.37 1.13 13.04
N GLY A 128 4.91 1.28 11.83
CA GLY A 128 5.32 2.57 11.30
C GLY A 128 4.12 3.51 11.09
N LEU A 129 3.03 2.97 10.55
CA LEU A 129 1.78 3.72 10.38
C LEU A 129 1.22 4.17 11.73
N ALA A 130 1.14 3.27 12.72
CA ALA A 130 0.63 3.60 14.05
C ALA A 130 1.43 4.74 14.69
N LYS A 131 2.77 4.73 14.58
CA LYS A 131 3.65 5.81 15.05
C LYS A 131 3.36 7.14 14.37
N VAL A 132 3.30 7.15 13.04
CA VAL A 132 3.06 8.37 12.27
C VAL A 132 1.71 8.98 12.62
N PHE A 133 0.67 8.15 12.71
CA PHE A 133 -0.66 8.60 13.10
C PHE A 133 -0.69 9.11 14.54
N SER A 134 -0.10 8.39 15.50
CA SER A 134 -0.09 8.82 16.91
C SER A 134 0.60 10.18 17.07
N VAL A 135 1.72 10.41 16.39
CA VAL A 135 2.46 11.69 16.43
C VAL A 135 1.66 12.81 15.78
N LYS A 136 1.06 12.58 14.61
CA LYS A 136 0.25 13.62 13.94
C LYS A 136 -1.02 13.97 14.71
N ILE A 137 -1.71 12.97 15.29
CA ILE A 137 -2.89 13.18 16.12
C ILE A 137 -2.55 13.97 17.39
N ALA A 138 -1.46 13.59 18.09
CA ALA A 138 -1.00 14.32 19.26
C ALA A 138 -0.65 15.78 18.92
N SER A 139 0.04 15.99 17.79
CA SER A 139 0.41 17.32 17.29
C SER A 139 -0.80 18.17 16.88
N ASN A 140 -1.92 17.53 16.52
CA ASN A 140 -3.18 18.19 16.15
C ASN A 140 -4.17 18.32 17.34
N GLY A 141 -3.68 18.26 18.59
CA GLY A 141 -4.51 18.44 19.78
C GLY A 141 -5.45 17.26 20.06
N ASN A 142 -4.99 16.04 19.80
CA ASN A 142 -5.74 14.79 19.94
C ASN A 142 -7.01 14.74 19.09
N LYS A 143 -6.92 15.22 17.85
CA LYS A 143 -8.01 15.18 16.87
C LYS A 143 -7.49 14.60 15.55
N TYR A 144 -8.35 13.85 14.87
CA TYR A 144 -8.09 13.38 13.53
C TYR A 144 -9.16 13.94 12.57
N ASP A 145 -8.77 14.20 11.34
CA ASP A 145 -9.67 14.52 10.23
C ASP A 145 -9.33 13.64 9.02
N ASP A 146 -10.20 13.68 8.02
CA ASP A 146 -10.01 12.91 6.79
C ASP A 146 -8.79 13.38 5.99
N ALA A 147 -8.45 14.67 6.10
CA ALA A 147 -7.31 15.27 5.41
C ALA A 147 -5.97 14.72 5.94
N LEU A 148 -5.84 14.52 7.25
CA LEU A 148 -4.67 13.90 7.89
C LEU A 148 -4.48 12.47 7.39
N VAL A 149 -5.56 11.70 7.27
CA VAL A 149 -5.50 10.32 6.74
C VAL A 149 -5.03 10.35 5.28
N GLU A 150 -5.61 11.21 4.45
CA GLU A 150 -5.23 11.36 3.05
C GLU A 150 -3.78 11.82 2.90
N GLU A 151 -3.33 12.77 3.71
CA GLU A 151 -1.96 13.27 3.73
C GLU A 151 -0.97 12.15 4.04
N VAL A 152 -1.21 11.37 5.10
CA VAL A 152 -0.33 10.26 5.49
C VAL A 152 -0.30 9.18 4.41
N LEU A 153 -1.46 8.77 3.90
CA LEU A 153 -1.55 7.73 2.87
C LEU A 153 -0.94 8.15 1.53
N THR A 154 -0.97 9.45 1.19
CA THR A 154 -0.32 9.99 0.00
C THR A 154 1.20 10.04 0.16
N THR A 155 1.68 10.32 1.37
CA THR A 155 3.11 10.47 1.68
C THR A 155 3.81 9.12 1.79
N VAL A 156 3.17 8.12 2.38
CA VAL A 156 3.76 6.79 2.58
C VAL A 156 3.86 6.07 1.23
N ARG A 157 5.09 5.71 0.83
CA ARG A 157 5.37 5.02 -0.45
C ARG A 157 5.58 3.52 -0.21
N VAL A 158 4.96 2.70 -1.06
CA VAL A 158 5.11 1.25 -1.05
C VAL A 158 5.95 0.81 -2.25
N PRO A 159 7.13 0.21 -2.03
CA PRO A 159 7.92 -0.34 -3.12
C PRO A 159 7.26 -1.62 -3.66
N LEU A 160 7.09 -1.68 -4.99
CA LEU A 160 6.53 -2.82 -5.70
C LEU A 160 7.57 -3.44 -6.64
N GLY A 161 7.36 -4.71 -7.00
CA GLY A 161 8.19 -5.41 -8.00
C GLY A 161 9.66 -5.55 -7.61
N GLY A 162 9.98 -5.58 -6.30
CA GLY A 162 11.36 -5.60 -5.80
C GLY A 162 12.05 -4.23 -5.85
N GLY A 163 11.30 -3.14 -5.73
CA GLY A 163 11.83 -1.77 -5.72
C GLY A 163 11.94 -1.12 -7.11
N LYS A 164 11.36 -1.73 -8.15
CA LYS A 164 11.35 -1.18 -9.52
C LYS A 164 10.41 0.01 -9.69
N SER A 165 9.42 0.12 -8.82
CA SER A 165 8.45 1.21 -8.78
C SER A 165 7.98 1.42 -7.36
N ASP A 166 7.71 2.66 -6.99
CA ASP A 166 7.05 3.02 -5.74
C ASP A 166 5.67 3.65 -6.03
N VAL A 167 4.68 3.27 -5.25
CA VAL A 167 3.28 3.72 -5.40
C VAL A 167 2.83 4.25 -4.04
N PRO A 168 2.09 5.38 -3.97
CA PRO A 168 1.63 5.88 -2.69
C PRO A 168 0.59 4.92 -2.10
N LEU A 169 0.56 4.83 -0.77
CA LEU A 169 -0.31 3.89 -0.07
C LEU A 169 -1.80 4.18 -0.34
N VAL A 170 -2.16 5.44 -0.58
CA VAL A 170 -3.52 5.85 -0.98
C VAL A 170 -4.01 5.17 -2.26
N ASP A 171 -3.13 4.93 -3.24
CA ASP A 171 -3.49 4.29 -4.51
C ASP A 171 -3.63 2.77 -4.38
N LEU A 172 -3.07 2.19 -3.32
CA LEU A 172 -3.08 0.76 -3.05
C LEU A 172 -4.15 0.33 -2.06
N CYS A 173 -4.64 1.25 -1.22
CA CYS A 173 -5.66 0.98 -0.21
C CYS A 173 -7.08 1.15 -0.80
N PRO A 174 -7.90 0.08 -0.86
CA PRO A 174 -9.29 0.23 -1.26
C PRO A 174 -10.07 1.09 -0.25
N SER A 175 -11.19 1.67 -0.70
CA SER A 175 -12.06 2.50 0.16
C SER A 175 -12.50 1.78 1.44
N THR A 176 -12.75 0.46 1.38
CA THR A 176 -13.05 -0.36 2.57
C THR A 176 -11.91 -0.35 3.59
N SER A 177 -10.67 -0.46 3.13
CA SER A 177 -9.47 -0.44 3.98
C SER A 177 -9.26 0.94 4.60
N VAL A 178 -9.44 2.01 3.80
CA VAL A 178 -9.37 3.39 4.30
C VAL A 178 -10.47 3.67 5.33
N ASN A 179 -11.69 3.18 5.12
CA ASN A 179 -12.79 3.34 6.07
C ASN A 179 -12.52 2.56 7.38
N ALA A 180 -11.95 1.36 7.29
CA ALA A 180 -11.52 0.60 8.47
C ALA A 180 -10.45 1.38 9.26
N LEU A 181 -9.45 1.92 8.57
CA LEU A 181 -8.43 2.79 9.18
C LEU A 181 -9.05 3.99 9.89
N LYS A 182 -9.98 4.71 9.25
CA LYS A 182 -10.69 5.84 9.87
C LYS A 182 -11.45 5.45 11.14
N ASN A 183 -12.06 4.27 11.16
CA ASN A 183 -12.76 3.77 12.36
C ASN A 183 -11.76 3.44 13.47
N ILE A 184 -10.64 2.78 13.16
CA ILE A 184 -9.59 2.46 14.13
C ILE A 184 -8.98 3.73 14.73
N LEU A 185 -8.71 4.75 13.92
CA LEU A 185 -8.18 6.03 14.39
C LEU A 185 -9.19 6.79 15.27
N ARG A 186 -10.48 6.65 14.99
CA ARG A 186 -11.54 7.17 15.87
C ARG A 186 -11.54 6.47 17.21
N ASP A 187 -11.54 5.14 17.21
CA ASP A 187 -11.49 4.35 18.44
C ASP A 187 -10.23 4.68 19.25
N TYR A 188 -9.10 4.95 18.60
CA TYR A 188 -7.87 5.40 19.26
C TYR A 188 -8.03 6.77 19.96
N VAL A 189 -8.57 7.76 19.25
CA VAL A 189 -8.77 9.12 19.81
C VAL A 189 -9.80 9.14 20.94
N ASP A 190 -10.81 8.28 20.86
CA ASP A 190 -11.85 8.16 21.87
C ASP A 190 -11.42 7.30 23.09
N ASP A 191 -10.17 6.83 23.14
CA ASP A 191 -9.64 5.89 24.15
C ASP A 191 -10.46 4.58 24.27
N ARG A 192 -10.91 4.04 23.12
CA ARG A 192 -11.73 2.82 23.01
C ARG A 192 -11.00 1.60 22.43
N LEU A 193 -9.68 1.68 22.29
CA LEU A 193 -8.82 0.62 21.75
C LEU A 193 -8.29 -0.37 22.77
#